data_AF-A0A7K2C4E0-F1
#
_entry.id   AF-A0A7K2C4E0-F1
#
_cell.length_a   1.000
_cell.length_b   1.000
_cell.length_c   1.000
_cell.angle_alpha   90.00
_cell.angle_beta   90.00
_cell.angle_gamma   90.00
#
_symmetry.space_group_name_H-M   'P 1'
#
loop_
_entity.id
_entity.type
_entity.pdbx_description
1 polymer ?
#
loop_
_entity_poly.entity_id
_entity_poly.type
_entity_poly.pdbx_seq_one_letter_code
_entity_poly.pdbx_strand_id
1 'polypeptide(L)'
;MENTRPDWSPISWRTKEIAQQVDYTDEEHLQTVLNAIRQQPPLVTSWEIEALRDQLREAAAGQRFLLQGGDCAESFEDCEEEIIKNRLKILLQMSVVLI
;
A
#
# COMPACT_ATOMS: atom_id res chain seq x y z
N MET A 1 -13.62 20.82 26.58
CA MET A 1 -14.21 20.07 25.44
C MET A 1 -13.32 18.85 25.27
N GLU A 2 -13.74 17.72 25.83
CA GLU A 2 -13.03 16.44 25.77
C GLU A 2 -12.94 16.01 24.30
N ASN A 3 -11.74 15.92 23.75
CA ASN A 3 -11.52 15.52 22.37
C ASN A 3 -11.56 13.99 22.32
N THR A 4 -12.76 13.39 22.35
CA THR A 4 -12.95 11.93 22.30
C THR A 4 -12.68 11.41 20.88
N ARG A 5 -11.42 11.48 20.43
CA ARG A 5 -10.99 10.66 19.31
C ARG A 5 -11.00 9.22 19.81
N PRO A 6 -11.68 8.29 19.15
CA PRO A 6 -11.58 6.89 19.52
C PRO A 6 -10.11 6.47 19.51
N ASP A 7 -9.67 5.73 20.52
CA ASP A 7 -8.29 5.26 20.62
C ASP A 7 -7.92 4.49 19.35
N TRP A 8 -6.92 5.00 18.64
CA TRP A 8 -6.46 4.39 17.40
C TRP A 8 -5.75 3.07 17.72
N SER A 9 -6.09 2.03 16.97
CA SER A 9 -5.33 0.77 16.95
C SER A 9 -5.42 0.15 15.56
N PRO A 10 -4.51 -0.76 15.18
CA PRO A 10 -4.58 -1.45 13.88
C PRO A 10 -5.89 -2.20 13.61
N ILE A 11 -6.71 -2.45 14.64
CA ILE A 11 -8.00 -3.16 14.53
C ILE A 11 -9.21 -2.23 14.64
N SER A 12 -9.04 -0.94 14.98
CA SER A 12 -10.17 -0.03 15.24
C SER A 12 -11.05 0.22 14.01
N TRP A 13 -10.52 0.02 12.80
CA TRP A 13 -11.26 0.15 11.54
C TRP A 13 -12.43 -0.85 11.42
N ARG A 14 -12.35 -2.02 12.08
CA ARG A 14 -13.40 -3.05 12.05
C ARG A 14 -14.73 -2.60 12.66
N THR A 15 -14.72 -1.50 13.41
CA THR A 15 -15.93 -0.89 14.00
C THR A 15 -16.63 0.08 13.05
N LYS A 16 -16.05 0.33 11.86
CA LYS A 16 -16.58 1.25 10.85
C LYS A 16 -17.34 0.49 9.77
N GLU A 17 -18.22 1.19 9.06
CA GLU A 17 -18.96 0.63 7.93
C GLU A 17 -18.01 0.24 6.78
N ILE A 18 -18.24 -0.93 6.18
CA ILE A 18 -17.39 -1.49 5.12
C ILE A 18 -18.17 -1.46 3.80
N ALA A 19 -17.75 -0.61 2.86
CA ALA A 19 -18.44 -0.42 1.60
C ALA A 19 -18.24 -1.56 0.56
N GLN A 20 -17.13 -2.30 0.65
CA GLN A 20 -16.74 -3.35 -0.30
C GLN A 20 -16.29 -4.60 0.46
N GLN A 21 -17.20 -5.15 1.28
CA GLN A 21 -16.90 -6.31 2.12
C GLN A 21 -16.75 -7.59 1.27
N VAL A 22 -15.75 -8.40 1.60
CA VAL A 22 -15.61 -9.78 1.10
C VAL A 22 -16.17 -10.72 2.16
N ASP A 23 -17.12 -11.56 1.75
CA ASP A 23 -17.72 -12.57 2.62
C ASP A 23 -16.90 -13.87 2.56
N TYR A 24 -16.17 -14.16 3.63
CA TYR A 24 -15.42 -15.40 3.77
C TYR A 24 -16.29 -16.41 4.51
N THR A 25 -16.65 -17.51 3.85
CA THR A 25 -17.54 -18.53 4.42
C THR A 25 -16.92 -19.31 5.57
N ASP A 26 -15.58 -19.36 5.65
CA ASP A 26 -14.82 -20.07 6.68
C ASP A 26 -13.95 -19.10 7.49
N GLU A 27 -14.48 -18.69 8.63
CA GLU A 27 -13.81 -17.76 9.54
C GLU A 27 -12.59 -18.39 10.22
N GLU A 28 -12.60 -19.70 10.48
CA GLU A 28 -11.47 -20.40 11.12
C GLU A 28 -10.27 -20.44 10.16
N HIS A 29 -10.54 -20.75 8.88
CA HIS A 29 -9.51 -20.71 7.84
C HIS A 29 -8.98 -19.29 7.63
N LEU A 30 -9.85 -18.27 7.64
CA LEU A 30 -9.43 -16.86 7.57
C LEU A 30 -8.46 -16.50 8.71
N GLN A 31 -8.80 -16.85 9.96
CA GLN A 31 -7.92 -16.57 11.10
C GLN A 31 -6.59 -17.32 11.00
N THR A 32 -6.60 -18.54 10.48
CA THR A 32 -5.38 -19.32 10.23
C THR A 32 -4.44 -18.61 9.26
N VAL A 33 -4.97 -18.16 8.11
CA VAL A 33 -4.18 -17.42 7.10
C VAL A 33 -3.68 -16.08 7.64
N LEU A 34 -4.52 -15.33 8.35
CA LEU A 34 -4.13 -14.06 8.96
C LEU A 34 -2.99 -14.24 9.98
N ASN A 35 -3.03 -15.31 10.77
CA ASN A 35 -1.95 -15.62 11.71
C ASN A 35 -0.64 -15.98 11.00
N ALA A 36 -0.70 -16.69 9.87
CA ALA A 36 0.47 -16.99 9.06
C ALA A 36 1.11 -15.72 8.47
N ILE A 37 0.30 -14.78 7.95
CA ILE A 37 0.76 -13.51 7.38
C ILE A 37 1.42 -12.63 8.45
N ARG A 38 0.87 -12.57 9.67
CA ARG A 38 1.43 -11.77 10.79
C ARG A 38 2.86 -12.17 11.18
N GLN A 39 3.27 -13.40 10.88
CA GLN A 39 4.62 -13.90 11.19
C GLN A 39 5.62 -13.68 10.04
N GLN A 40 5.18 -13.19 8.88
CA GLN A 40 6.07 -12.90 7.77
C GLN A 40 6.87 -11.61 8.03
N PRO A 41 8.09 -11.50 7.47
CA PRO A 41 8.84 -10.25 7.53
C PRO A 41 8.06 -9.12 6.83
N PRO A 42 8.24 -7.87 7.27
CA PRO A 42 7.63 -6.72 6.62
C PRO A 42 8.22 -6.52 5.21
N LEU A 43 7.39 -6.03 4.28
CA LEU A 43 7.82 -5.72 2.90
C LEU A 43 8.65 -4.44 2.80
N VAL A 44 8.44 -3.51 3.74
CA VAL A 44 9.13 -2.21 3.81
C VAL A 44 9.45 -1.88 5.26
N THR A 45 10.37 -0.95 5.43
CA THR A 45 10.90 -0.55 6.73
C THR A 45 10.38 0.82 7.15
N SER A 46 10.45 1.14 8.44
CA SER A 46 9.91 2.41 8.95
C SER A 46 10.62 3.63 8.36
N TRP A 47 11.93 3.57 8.10
CA TRP A 47 12.66 4.72 7.54
C TRP A 47 12.35 4.96 6.06
N GLU A 48 12.04 3.92 5.28
CA GLU A 48 11.57 4.07 3.89
C GLU A 48 10.24 4.82 3.84
N ILE A 49 9.34 4.53 4.79
CA ILE A 49 8.05 5.24 4.94
C ILE A 49 8.29 6.72 5.26
N GLU A 50 9.17 7.01 6.22
CA GLU A 50 9.49 8.37 6.63
C GLU A 50 10.16 9.16 5.49
N ALA A 51 11.09 8.54 4.76
CA ALA A 51 11.74 9.13 3.60
C ALA A 51 10.74 9.46 2.48
N LEU A 52 9.80 8.55 2.17
CA LEU A 52 8.73 8.81 1.20
C LEU A 52 7.82 9.94 1.67
N ARG A 53 7.47 9.99 2.97
CA ARG A 53 6.64 11.06 3.54
C ARG A 53 7.28 12.43 3.36
N ASP A 54 8.60 12.53 3.55
CA ASP A 54 9.33 13.79 3.35
C ASP A 54 9.34 14.22 1.87
N GLN A 55 9.50 13.27 0.94
CA GLN A 55 9.41 13.55 -0.50
C GLN A 55 8.00 13.99 -0.92
N LEU A 56 6.96 13.37 -0.37
CA LEU A 56 5.56 13.76 -0.61
C LEU A 56 5.23 15.14 -0.04
N ARG A 57 5.82 15.50 1.11
CA ARG A 57 5.71 16.85 1.68
C ARG A 57 6.28 17.91 0.72
N GLU A 58 7.43 17.64 0.11
CA GLU A 58 8.04 18.52 -0.90
C GLU A 58 7.16 18.60 -2.16
N ALA A 59 6.58 17.48 -2.61
CA ALA A 59 5.64 17.48 -3.74
C ALA A 59 4.37 18.31 -3.44
N ALA A 60 3.80 18.17 -2.25
CA ALA A 60 2.65 18.97 -1.80
C ALA A 60 2.96 20.48 -1.71
N ALA A 61 4.23 20.83 -1.45
CA ALA A 61 4.71 22.21 -1.48
C ALA A 61 5.04 22.72 -2.91
N GLY A 62 4.81 21.92 -3.94
CA GLY A 62 5.12 22.25 -5.34
C GLY A 62 6.61 22.19 -5.69
N GLN A 63 7.43 21.55 -4.85
CA GLN A 63 8.88 21.43 -5.04
C GLN A 63 9.29 20.16 -5.78
N ARG A 64 8.34 19.21 -5.94
CA ARG A 64 8.52 17.95 -6.69
C ARG A 64 7.25 17.60 -7.44
N PHE A 65 7.40 16.73 -8.43
CA PHE A 65 6.30 16.07 -9.11
C PHE A 65 6.21 14.61 -8.65
N LEU A 66 4.99 14.11 -8.39
CA LEU A 66 4.74 12.70 -8.03
C LEU A 66 4.28 11.93 -9.27
N LEU A 67 5.06 10.93 -9.68
CA LEU A 67 4.65 9.94 -10.66
C LEU A 67 4.32 8.63 -9.94
N GLN A 68 3.05 8.20 -10.04
CA GLN A 68 2.59 6.90 -9.57
C GLN A 68 1.90 6.18 -10.73
N GLY A 69 2.27 4.92 -10.97
CA GLY A 69 1.70 4.11 -12.03
C GLY A 69 1.96 2.63 -11.83
N GLY A 70 1.12 1.79 -12.43
CA GLY A 70 1.14 0.34 -12.28
C GLY A 70 -0.10 -0.28 -12.90
N ASP A 71 -0.31 -1.57 -12.63
CA ASP A 71 -1.46 -2.31 -13.12
C ASP A 71 -2.75 -1.87 -12.39
N CYS A 72 -3.89 -2.01 -13.06
CA CYS A 72 -5.20 -1.76 -12.44
C CYS A 72 -5.52 -2.80 -11.36
N ALA A 73 -5.18 -4.06 -11.65
CA ALA A 73 -5.22 -5.18 -10.73
C ALA A 73 -4.09 -6.13 -11.13
N GLU A 74 -3.19 -6.42 -10.19
CA GLU A 74 -2.12 -7.39 -10.41
C GLU A 74 -2.69 -8.81 -10.38
N SER A 75 -2.23 -9.68 -11.27
CA SER A 75 -2.56 -11.11 -11.26
C SER A 75 -1.36 -11.93 -10.78
N PHE A 76 -1.62 -13.12 -10.22
CA PHE A 76 -0.55 -14.03 -9.81
C PHE A 76 0.24 -14.57 -11.01
N GLU A 77 -0.40 -14.70 -12.18
CA GLU A 77 0.23 -15.14 -13.42
C GLU A 77 1.19 -14.09 -13.96
N ASP A 78 0.91 -12.81 -13.70
CA ASP A 78 1.76 -11.69 -14.14
C ASP A 78 2.90 -11.35 -13.16
N CYS A 79 3.10 -12.18 -12.13
CA CYS A 79 4.20 -12.06 -11.18
C CYS A 79 5.50 -12.63 -11.77
N GLU A 80 5.86 -12.16 -12.97
CA GLU A 80 7.04 -12.59 -13.71
C GLU A 80 8.07 -11.46 -13.82
N GLU A 81 9.35 -11.84 -13.74
CA GLU A 81 10.48 -10.91 -13.76
C GLU A 81 10.47 -9.98 -14.98
N GLU A 82 10.16 -10.52 -16.18
CA GLU A 82 10.13 -9.73 -17.41
C GLU A 82 9.06 -8.64 -17.36
N ILE A 83 7.86 -8.98 -16.91
CA ILE A 83 6.74 -8.03 -16.86
C ILE A 83 7.04 -6.93 -15.83
N ILE A 84 7.55 -7.31 -14.64
CA ILE A 84 7.94 -6.36 -13.60
C ILE A 84 9.04 -5.40 -14.10
N LYS A 85 10.08 -5.93 -14.77
CA LYS A 85 11.16 -5.10 -15.36
C LYS A 85 10.64 -4.14 -16.41
N ASN A 86 9.74 -4.59 -17.27
CA ASN A 86 9.16 -3.75 -18.32
C ASN A 86 8.32 -2.61 -17.72
N ARG A 87 7.53 -2.88 -16.66
CA ARG A 87 6.80 -1.84 -15.92
C ARG A 87 7.75 -0.81 -15.30
N LEU A 88 8.81 -1.26 -14.63
CA LEU A 88 9.81 -0.36 -14.05
C LEU A 88 10.50 0.50 -15.12
N LYS A 89 10.82 -0.07 -16.28
CA LYS A 89 11.41 0.66 -17.41
C LYS A 89 10.50 1.79 -17.89
N ILE A 90 9.20 1.53 -18.01
CA ILE A 90 8.22 2.56 -18.42
C ILE A 90 8.16 3.69 -17.40
N LEU A 91 8.08 3.37 -16.10
CA LEU A 91 8.07 4.40 -15.05
C LEU A 91 9.34 5.26 -15.05
N LEU A 92 10.50 4.65 -15.27
CA LEU A 92 11.78 5.37 -15.39
C LEU A 92 11.85 6.21 -16.67
N GLN A 93 11.30 5.73 -17.80
CA GLN A 93 11.24 6.52 -19.03
C GLN A 93 10.33 7.73 -18.87
N MET A 94 9.18 7.56 -18.22
CA MET A 94 8.25 8.66 -17.94
C MET A 94 8.86 9.67 -16.96
N SER A 95 9.62 9.23 -15.95
CA SER A 95 10.24 10.15 -14.99
C SER A 95 11.25 11.08 -15.65
N VAL A 96 11.96 10.65 -16.69
CA VAL A 96 12.87 11.50 -17.46
C VAL A 96 12.11 12.54 -18.30
N VAL A 97 10.94 12.18 -18.83
CA VAL A 97 10.13 13.08 -19.68
C VAL A 97 9.41 14.17 -18.86
N LEU A 98 9.10 13.89 -17.60
CA LEU A 98 8.36 14.79 -16.71
C LEU A 98 9.26 15.79 -15.95
N ILE A 99 10.58 15.78 -16.19
CA ILE A 99 11.55 16.77 -15.71
C ILE A 99 11.54 17.99 -16.64
#